data_AF-A0A3A0FDX5-F1
#
_entry.id   AF-A0A3A0FDX5-F1
#
_cell.length_a   1.000
_cell.length_b   1.000
_cell.length_c   1.000
_cell.angle_alpha   90.00
_cell.angle_beta   90.00
_cell.angle_gamma   90.00
#
_symmetry.space_group_name_H-M   'P 1'
#
loop_
_entity.id
_entity.type
_entity.pdbx_description
1 polymer ?
#
loop_
_entity_poly.entity_id
_entity_poly.type
_entity_poly.pdbx_seq_one_letter_code
_entity_poly.pdbx_strand_id
1 'polypeptide(L)'
;MWLFVDTSERDFARVALLGPRIVIRTATGRGRVLHALSAVLPARRLSAVSGVCVVAGPGPFSAVRSGVLVGNLLARVLGVPLMRILKDDASDLRRVQARLREGYLRPVAYVSPIYDAEPNITCRP
;
A
#
# COMPACT_ATOMS: atom_id res chain seq x y z
N MET A 1 2.93 -3.38 -14.38
CA MET A 1 2.63 -2.14 -13.62
C MET A 1 2.58 -2.50 -12.15
N TRP A 2 3.08 -1.66 -11.24
CA TRP A 2 3.04 -1.96 -9.80
C TRP A 2 1.91 -1.18 -9.11
N LEU A 3 1.17 -1.84 -8.22
CA LEU A 3 0.19 -1.18 -7.35
C LEU A 3 0.84 -0.82 -6.03
N PHE A 4 0.88 0.46 -5.69
CA PHE A 4 1.40 0.99 -4.45
C PHE A 4 0.26 1.36 -3.50
N VAL A 5 0.33 0.95 -2.23
CA VAL A 5 -0.66 1.25 -1.18
C VAL A 5 0.03 1.80 0.06
N ASP A 6 -0.41 2.96 0.52
CA ASP A 6 0.11 3.62 1.73
C ASP A 6 -1.02 4.21 2.58
N THR A 7 -1.06 3.78 3.83
CA THR A 7 -2.00 4.26 4.86
C THR A 7 -1.26 4.56 6.16
N SER A 8 0.02 4.91 6.06
CA SER A 8 0.90 5.19 7.21
C SER A 8 0.57 6.49 7.95
N GLU A 9 -0.37 7.28 7.42
CA GLU A 9 -0.88 8.51 8.03
C GLU A 9 -2.33 8.37 8.53
N ARG A 10 -2.68 9.16 9.55
CA ARG A 10 -4.05 9.18 10.10
C ARG A 10 -5.03 9.68 9.07
N ASP A 11 -6.17 9.00 9.01
CA ASP A 11 -7.31 9.31 8.14
C ASP A 11 -6.97 9.54 6.66
N PHE A 12 -5.86 8.96 6.19
CA PHE A 12 -5.37 9.15 4.85
C PHE A 12 -5.04 7.81 4.20
N ALA A 13 -5.30 7.72 2.90
CA ALA A 13 -4.86 6.64 2.05
C ALA A 13 -4.32 7.21 0.75
N ARG A 14 -3.13 6.77 0.36
CA ARG A 14 -2.49 7.08 -0.90
C ARG A 14 -2.28 5.79 -1.67
N VAL A 15 -2.93 5.70 -2.83
CA VAL A 15 -2.80 4.55 -3.73
C VAL A 15 -2.23 5.06 -5.04
N ALA A 16 -1.25 4.35 -5.59
CA ALA A 16 -0.64 4.74 -6.85
C ALA A 16 -0.41 3.56 -7.78
N LEU A 17 -0.42 3.85 -9.09
CA LEU A 17 0.04 2.93 -10.12
C LEU A 17 1.42 3.38 -10.59
N LEU A 18 2.43 2.56 -10.35
CA LEU A 18 3.80 2.81 -10.77
C LEU A 18 4.05 2.10 -12.11
N GLY A 19 4.07 2.89 -13.18
CA GLY A 19 4.30 2.46 -14.55
C GLY A 19 4.99 3.57 -15.36
N PRO A 20 4.90 3.57 -16.70
CA PRO A 20 5.49 4.64 -17.52
C PRO A 20 5.08 6.06 -17.08
N ARG A 21 3.86 6.20 -16.56
CA ARG A 21 3.39 7.37 -15.82
C ARG A 21 2.94 6.93 -14.44
N ILE A 22 3.31 7.69 -13.42
CA ILE A 22 2.82 7.48 -12.05
C ILE A 22 1.45 8.14 -11.93
N VAL A 23 0.44 7.37 -11.55
CA VAL A 23 -0.92 7.88 -11.27
C VAL A 23 -1.20 7.73 -9.79
N ILE A 24 -1.52 8.81 -9.10
CA ILE A 24 -1.75 8.83 -7.65
C ILE A 24 -3.20 9.20 -7.37
N ARG A 25 -3.82 8.52 -6.40
CA ARG A 25 -5.11 8.88 -5.82
C ARG A 25 -5.01 8.88 -4.31
N THR A 26 -5.69 9.84 -3.71
CA THR A 26 -5.79 9.97 -2.27
C THR A 26 -7.25 9.92 -1.84
N ALA A 27 -7.51 9.45 -0.62
CA ALA A 27 -8.82 9.47 -0.01
C ALA A 27 -8.71 9.57 1.51
N THR A 28 -9.75 10.09 2.13
CA THR A 28 -9.90 10.24 3.59
C THR A 28 -11.18 9.56 4.06
N GLY A 29 -11.37 9.43 5.37
CA GLY A 29 -12.56 8.84 5.98
C GLY A 29 -12.60 7.31 5.99
N ARG A 30 -13.81 6.78 6.20
CA ARG A 30 -14.09 5.33 6.20
C ARG A 30 -14.00 4.76 4.78
N GLY A 31 -13.50 3.53 4.64
CA GLY A 31 -13.38 2.89 3.33
C GLY A 31 -12.35 3.53 2.38
N ARG A 32 -11.59 4.53 2.83
CA ARG A 32 -10.66 5.34 2.02
C ARG A 32 -9.71 4.53 1.12
N VAL A 33 -9.19 3.40 1.60
CA VAL A 33 -8.30 2.54 0.81
C VAL A 33 -9.00 2.02 -0.45
N LEU A 34 -10.23 1.54 -0.30
CA LEU A 34 -11.02 1.02 -1.41
C LEU A 34 -11.47 2.15 -2.35
N HIS A 35 -11.82 3.32 -1.81
CA HIS A 35 -12.16 4.49 -2.64
C HIS A 35 -10.97 4.98 -3.49
N ALA A 36 -9.77 5.10 -2.89
CA ALA A 36 -8.57 5.47 -3.63
C ALA A 36 -8.18 4.39 -4.66
N LEU A 37 -8.33 3.12 -4.29
CA LEU A 37 -8.07 1.98 -5.18
C LEU A 37 -9.00 1.99 -6.40
N SER A 38 -10.32 2.10 -6.20
CA SER A 38 -11.29 2.11 -7.31
C SER A 38 -11.09 3.29 -8.25
N ALA A 39 -10.61 4.43 -7.72
CA ALA A 39 -10.31 5.63 -8.50
C ALA A 39 -9.04 5.50 -9.35
N VAL A 40 -8.09 4.63 -8.98
CA VAL A 40 -6.82 4.47 -9.70
C VAL A 40 -6.79 3.22 -10.58
N LEU A 41 -7.44 2.14 -10.15
CA LEU A 41 -7.37 0.82 -10.76
C LEU A 41 -8.78 0.24 -10.95
N PRO A 42 -9.45 0.55 -12.08
CA PRO A 42 -10.74 -0.07 -12.38
C PRO A 42 -10.58 -1.59 -12.57
N ALA A 43 -11.60 -2.36 -12.22
CA ALA A 43 -11.56 -3.84 -12.21
C ALA A 43 -10.99 -4.46 -13.51
N ARG A 44 -11.36 -3.91 -14.68
CA ARG A 44 -10.86 -4.35 -15.99
C ARG A 44 -9.34 -4.27 -16.18
N ARG A 45 -8.63 -3.55 -15.31
CA ARG A 45 -7.17 -3.36 -15.36
C ARG A 45 -6.42 -4.14 -14.28
N LEU A 46 -7.12 -4.91 -13.44
CA LEU A 46 -6.49 -5.71 -12.38
C LEU A 46 -5.44 -6.68 -12.93
N SER A 47 -5.72 -7.31 -14.09
CA SER A 47 -4.80 -8.23 -14.76
C SER A 47 -3.49 -7.59 -15.26
N ALA A 48 -3.43 -6.25 -15.37
CA ALA A 48 -2.22 -5.53 -15.78
C ALA A 48 -1.26 -5.23 -14.62
N VAL A 49 -1.69 -5.51 -13.38
CA VAL A 49 -0.83 -5.39 -12.19
C VAL A 49 0.13 -6.57 -12.17
N SER A 50 1.42 -6.26 -12.09
CA SER A 50 2.51 -7.25 -12.10
C SER A 50 3.10 -7.45 -10.70
N GLY A 51 2.58 -6.73 -9.71
CA GLY A 51 3.04 -6.78 -8.33
C GLY A 51 2.42 -5.69 -7.47
N VAL A 52 2.43 -5.91 -6.17
CA VAL A 52 1.88 -5.00 -5.16
C VAL A 52 3.01 -4.57 -4.23
N CYS A 53 3.13 -3.27 -3.97
CA CYS A 53 4.01 -2.70 -2.96
C CYS A 53 3.15 -2.03 -1.88
N VAL A 54 3.40 -2.38 -0.63
CA VAL A 54 2.63 -1.84 0.51
C VAL A 54 3.54 -1.24 1.55
N VAL A 55 3.15 -0.07 2.05
CA VAL A 55 3.85 0.58 3.16
C VAL A 55 3.45 -0.10 4.46
N ALA A 56 4.43 -0.69 5.13
CA ALA A 56 4.23 -1.43 6.37
C ALA A 56 4.12 -0.52 7.59
N GLY A 57 4.43 0.76 7.49
CA GLY A 57 4.55 1.69 8.62
C GLY A 57 6.00 2.13 8.85
N PRO A 58 6.33 2.71 10.03
CA PRO A 58 5.47 2.89 11.21
C PRO A 58 4.23 3.77 10.95
N GLY A 59 3.15 3.57 11.70
CA GLY A 59 1.97 4.44 11.66
C GLY A 59 0.79 3.94 12.50
N PRO A 60 -0.34 4.66 12.50
CA PRO A 60 -1.46 4.37 13.40
C PRO A 60 -2.03 2.97 13.19
N PHE A 61 -2.32 2.27 14.28
CA PHE A 61 -2.80 0.88 14.27
C PHE A 61 -3.88 0.58 13.22
N SER A 62 -5.01 1.29 13.29
CA SER A 62 -6.16 1.06 12.39
C SER A 62 -5.85 1.45 10.94
N ALA A 63 -4.97 2.43 10.74
CA ALA A 63 -4.63 2.94 9.41
C ALA A 63 -3.70 1.96 8.69
N VAL A 64 -2.55 1.62 9.29
CA VAL A 64 -1.54 0.73 8.69
C VAL A 64 -2.13 -0.67 8.47
N ARG A 65 -2.88 -1.21 9.44
CA ARG A 65 -3.49 -2.54 9.32
C ARG A 65 -4.42 -2.65 8.11
N SER A 66 -5.18 -1.59 7.81
CA SER A 66 -6.10 -1.57 6.67
C SER A 66 -5.35 -1.62 5.33
N GLY A 67 -4.32 -0.78 5.16
CA GLY A 67 -3.51 -0.78 3.94
C GLY A 67 -2.74 -2.08 3.75
N VAL A 68 -2.13 -2.59 4.81
CA VAL A 68 -1.40 -3.87 4.81
C VAL A 68 -2.33 -5.05 4.51
N LEU A 69 -3.53 -5.08 5.07
CA LEU A 69 -4.54 -6.10 4.75
C LEU A 69 -4.89 -6.08 3.25
N VAL A 70 -5.22 -4.90 2.71
CA VAL A 70 -5.56 -4.77 1.28
C VAL A 70 -4.39 -5.16 0.38
N GLY A 71 -3.17 -4.73 0.72
CA GLY A 71 -1.97 -5.06 -0.05
C GLY A 71 -1.69 -6.57 -0.10
N ASN A 72 -1.70 -7.24 1.06
CA ASN A 72 -1.55 -8.69 1.14
C ASN A 72 -2.66 -9.42 0.35
N LEU A 73 -3.92 -9.01 0.54
CA LEU A 73 -5.06 -9.62 -0.14
C LEU A 73 -4.93 -9.52 -1.66
N LEU A 74 -4.63 -8.32 -2.19
CA LEU A 74 -4.52 -8.12 -3.63
C LEU A 74 -3.36 -8.90 -4.24
N ALA A 75 -2.19 -8.95 -3.58
CA ALA A 75 -1.08 -9.75 -4.05
C ALA A 75 -1.44 -11.24 -4.13
N ARG A 76 -2.11 -11.75 -3.08
CA ARG A 76 -2.57 -13.14 -3.00
C ARG A 76 -3.59 -13.48 -4.09
N VAL A 77 -4.63 -12.67 -4.23
CA VAL A 77 -5.73 -12.90 -5.19
C VAL A 77 -5.24 -12.79 -6.64
N LEU A 78 -4.34 -11.86 -6.92
CA LEU A 78 -3.80 -11.68 -8.27
C LEU A 78 -2.64 -12.63 -8.58
N GLY A 79 -2.11 -13.37 -7.60
CA GLY A 79 -0.95 -14.25 -7.78
C GLY A 79 0.32 -13.51 -8.16
N VAL A 80 0.50 -12.27 -7.67
CA VAL A 80 1.63 -11.41 -8.02
C VAL A 80 2.57 -11.16 -6.82
N PRO A 81 3.85 -10.82 -7.06
CA PRO A 81 4.79 -10.52 -5.99
C PRO A 81 4.31 -9.38 -5.08
N LEU A 82 4.51 -9.56 -3.77
CA LEU A 82 4.29 -8.55 -2.74
C LEU A 82 5.63 -7.96 -2.28
N MET A 83 5.71 -6.65 -2.22
CA MET A 83 6.90 -5.90 -1.77
C MET A 83 6.56 -5.11 -0.52
N ARG A 84 7.45 -5.18 0.47
CA ARG A 84 7.38 -4.36 1.69
C ARG A 84 8.11 -3.04 1.49
N ILE A 85 7.47 -1.93 1.84
CA ILE A 85 8.06 -0.59 1.87
C ILE A 85 7.95 -0.02 3.29
N LEU A 86 8.96 0.71 3.76
CA LEU A 86 8.88 1.47 5.02
C LEU A 86 8.36 2.89 4.74
N LYS A 87 7.73 3.52 5.73
CA LYS A 87 7.15 4.87 5.60
C LYS A 87 8.15 5.88 5.04
N ASP A 88 9.39 5.89 5.53
CA ASP A 88 10.41 6.85 5.10
C ASP A 88 10.80 6.66 3.62
N ASP A 89 10.87 5.40 3.19
CA ASP A 89 11.13 5.03 1.79
C ASP A 89 9.97 5.40 0.86
N ALA A 90 8.75 5.56 1.40
CA ALA A 90 7.55 5.89 0.65
C ALA A 90 7.40 7.38 0.33
N SER A 91 8.29 8.24 0.85
CA SER A 91 8.27 9.68 0.60
C SER A 91 8.40 10.03 -0.89
N ASP A 92 9.21 9.26 -1.64
CA ASP A 92 9.46 9.46 -3.07
C ASP A 92 9.08 8.22 -3.90
N LEU A 93 7.93 8.30 -4.59
CA LEU A 93 7.44 7.23 -5.46
C LEU A 93 8.32 6.98 -6.69
N ARG A 94 9.09 7.96 -7.16
CA ARG A 94 10.03 7.75 -8.27
C ARG A 94 11.19 6.88 -7.82
N ARG A 95 11.70 7.13 -6.60
CA ARG A 95 12.72 6.27 -5.98
C ARG A 95 12.19 4.86 -5.72
N VAL A 96 10.96 4.72 -5.22
CA VAL A 96 10.31 3.40 -5.07
C VAL A 96 10.23 2.68 -6.41
N GLN A 97 9.78 3.37 -7.47
CA GLN A 97 9.69 2.81 -8.80
C GLN A 97 11.05 2.36 -9.35
N ALA A 98 12.11 3.17 -9.16
CA ALA A 98 13.47 2.81 -9.56
C ALA A 98 13.91 1.51 -8.86
N ARG A 99 13.76 1.44 -7.53
CA ARG A 99 14.10 0.25 -6.74
C ARG A 99 13.34 -1.01 -7.17
N LEU A 100 12.07 -0.87 -7.57
CA LEU A 100 11.28 -1.98 -8.11
C LEU A 100 11.81 -2.46 -9.47
N ARG A 101 12.20 -1.53 -10.35
CA ARG A 101 12.75 -1.85 -11.68
C ARG A 101 14.13 -2.48 -11.60
N GLU A 102 14.96 -1.99 -10.70
CA GLU A 102 16.34 -2.43 -10.49
C GLU A 102 16.44 -3.72 -9.65
N GLY A 103 15.31 -4.22 -9.11
CA GLY A 103 15.29 -5.46 -8.34
C GLY A 103 15.86 -5.33 -6.92
N TYR A 104 16.00 -4.10 -6.40
CA TYR A 104 16.48 -3.84 -5.04
C TYR A 104 15.45 -4.17 -3.96
N LEU A 105 14.18 -4.33 -4.33
CA LEU A 105 13.13 -4.81 -3.42
C LEU A 105 12.93 -6.30 -3.62
N ARG A 106 13.00 -7.04 -2.52
CA ARG A 106 12.80 -8.50 -2.50
C ARG A 106 11.33 -8.81 -2.22
N PRO A 107 10.72 -9.75 -2.99
CA PRO A 107 9.39 -10.23 -2.69
C PRO A 107 9.32 -10.84 -1.29
N VAL A 108 8.18 -10.67 -0.63
CA VAL A 108 7.87 -11.29 0.66
C VAL A 108 6.57 -12.07 0.57
N ALA A 109 6.45 -13.15 1.34
CA ALA A 109 5.22 -13.94 1.40
C ALA A 109 4.08 -13.21 2.12
N TYR A 110 4.43 -12.34 3.06
CA TYR A 110 3.50 -11.59 3.90
C TYR A 110 4.15 -10.30 4.38
N VAL A 111 3.36 -9.23 4.46
CA VAL A 111 3.76 -7.99 5.14
C VAL A 111 3.00 -7.87 6.45
N SER A 112 3.74 -7.83 7.56
CA SER A 112 3.21 -7.46 8.87
C SER A 112 3.17 -5.92 9.01
N PRO A 113 2.11 -5.35 9.60
CA PRO A 113 2.06 -3.93 9.90
C PRO A 113 3.03 -3.57 11.05
N ILE A 114 3.57 -2.36 10.99
CA ILE A 114 4.47 -1.74 11.96
C ILE A 114 3.71 -0.54 12.53
N TYR A 115 3.42 -0.57 13.82
CA TYR A 115 2.65 0.47 14.49
C TYR A 115 3.58 1.52 15.10
N ASP A 116 3.11 2.77 15.15
CA ASP A 116 3.80 3.89 15.82
C ASP A 116 3.58 3.91 17.34
N ALA A 117 2.53 3.21 17.81
CA ALA A 117 2.20 3.03 19.21
C ALA A 117 1.56 1.67 19.43
N GLU A 118 1.54 1.23 20.69
CA GLU A 118 0.82 0.02 21.08
C GLU A 118 -0.69 0.16 20.76
N PRO A 119 -1.33 -0.88 20.20
CA PRO A 119 -2.75 -0.81 19.88
C PRO A 119 -3.57 -0.53 21.14
N ASN A 120 -4.32 0.57 21.16
CA ASN A 120 -5.21 0.88 22.26
C ASN A 120 -6.57 0.16 22.06
N ILE A 121 -6.60 -1.15 22.31
CA ILE A 121 -7.77 -2.02 22.09
C ILE A 121 -8.76 -1.97 23.28
N THR A 122 -8.36 -1.39 24.40
CA THR A 122 -9.10 -1.45 25.68
C THR A 122 -9.62 -0.12 26.22
N CYS A 123 -9.24 1.03 25.66
CA CYS A 123 -9.82 2.32 26.07
C CYS A 123 -11.14 2.60 25.34
N ARG A 124 -12.23 2.76 26.10
CA ARG A 124 -13.48 3.33 25.59
C ARG A 124 -13.23 4.77 25.11
N PRO A 125 -13.90 5.22 24.03
CA PRO A 125 -13.81 6.59 23.55
C PRO A 125 -14.35 7.60 24.56
#